data_AF-A0A6B2V7H0-F1
#
_entry.id   AF-A0A6B2V7H0-F1
#
_cell.length_a   1.000
_cell.length_b   1.000
_cell.length_c   1.000
_cell.angle_alpha   90.00
_cell.angle_beta   90.00
_cell.angle_gamma   90.00
#
_symmetry.space_group_name_H-M   'P 1'
#
loop_
_entity.id
_entity.type
_entity.pdbx_description
1 polymer ?
#
loop_
_entity_poly.entity_id
_entity_poly.type
_entity_poly.pdbx_seq_one_letter_code
_entity_poly.pdbx_strand_id
1 'polypeptide(L)'
;MTATLPPSAATTGPRSARLLARSEDGERLHALLWAAGPGWRMISSAVLGGGIGERGWVLNAQVAHGYRRTDPDRHLAELAAGAGAV
;
A
#
# COMPACT_ATOMS: atom_id res chain seq x y z
N MET A 1 -24.09 4.55 -26.99
CA MET A 1 -23.24 3.34 -26.98
C MET A 1 -23.12 2.88 -25.54
N THR A 2 -23.69 1.73 -25.20
CA THR A 2 -23.72 1.22 -23.82
C THR A 2 -22.84 -0.01 -23.78
N ALA A 3 -21.70 0.08 -23.09
CA ALA A 3 -20.83 -1.08 -22.90
C ALA A 3 -21.37 -1.90 -21.72
N THR A 4 -21.82 -3.11 -21.98
CA THR A 4 -22.19 -4.08 -20.96
C THR A 4 -20.89 -4.65 -20.38
N LEU A 5 -20.51 -4.22 -19.19
CA LEU A 5 -19.41 -4.84 -18.45
C LEU A 5 -19.90 -6.19 -17.93
N PRO A 6 -19.12 -7.28 -18.06
CA PRO A 6 -19.47 -8.54 -17.40
C PRO A 6 -19.62 -8.29 -15.90
N PRO A 7 -20.48 -9.06 -15.19
CA PRO A 7 -20.54 -8.97 -13.74
C PRO A 7 -19.12 -9.16 -13.21
N SER A 8 -18.63 -8.17 -12.46
CA SER A 8 -17.35 -8.27 -11.77
C SER A 8 -17.40 -9.60 -11.04
N ALA A 9 -16.52 -10.55 -11.42
CA ALA A 9 -16.35 -11.75 -10.61
C ALA A 9 -16.24 -11.23 -9.19
N ALA A 10 -17.09 -11.72 -8.29
CA ALA A 10 -17.04 -11.32 -6.90
C ALA A 10 -15.73 -11.88 -6.35
N THR A 11 -14.62 -11.22 -6.68
CA THR A 11 -13.34 -11.42 -6.05
C THR A 11 -13.61 -10.96 -4.65
N THR A 12 -13.80 -11.93 -3.76
CA THR A 12 -13.40 -11.86 -2.37
C THR A 12 -12.39 -10.73 -2.22
N GLY A 13 -12.86 -9.52 -1.86
CA GLY A 13 -12.01 -8.33 -1.79
C GLY A 13 -10.85 -8.60 -0.83
N PRO A 14 -9.78 -7.79 -0.84
CA PRO A 14 -8.61 -8.13 -0.05
C PRO A 14 -9.01 -8.24 1.43
N ARG A 15 -8.99 -9.45 1.99
CA ARG A 15 -9.64 -9.76 3.29
C ARG A 15 -8.76 -9.46 4.51
N SER A 16 -7.58 -8.90 4.29
CA SER A 16 -6.49 -8.91 5.27
C SER A 16 -5.81 -7.53 5.37
N ALA A 17 -6.61 -6.50 5.67
CA ALA A 17 -6.06 -5.21 6.07
C ALA A 17 -5.51 -5.34 7.49
N ARG A 18 -4.25 -4.98 7.71
CA ARG A 18 -3.61 -5.00 9.02
C ARG A 18 -3.19 -3.58 9.39
N LEU A 19 -3.64 -3.13 10.56
CA LEU A 19 -3.15 -1.92 11.18
C LEU A 19 -1.79 -2.20 11.83
N LEU A 20 -0.79 -1.44 11.43
CA LEU A 20 0.56 -1.47 11.95
C LEU A 20 0.79 -0.25 12.83
N ALA A 21 1.70 -0.38 13.79
CA ALA A 21 2.14 0.70 14.65
C ALA A 21 3.66 0.67 14.74
N ARG A 22 4.31 1.82 14.61
CA ARG A 22 5.76 1.98 14.76
C ARG A 22 6.07 3.24 15.57
N SER A 23 7.24 3.24 16.21
CA SER A 23 7.79 4.45 16.83
C SER A 23 8.88 5.00 15.91
N GLU A 24 8.77 6.26 15.53
CA GLU A 24 9.66 6.96 14.59
C GLU A 24 9.72 8.43 15.00
N ASP A 25 10.93 9.00 15.07
CA ASP A 25 11.15 10.41 15.46
C ASP A 25 10.45 10.83 16.78
N GLY A 26 10.34 9.90 17.73
CA GLY A 26 9.67 10.12 19.02
C GLY A 26 8.13 10.09 18.95
N GLU A 27 7.55 9.89 17.77
CA GLU A 27 6.11 9.78 17.55
C GLU A 27 5.67 8.32 17.38
N ARG A 28 4.44 8.02 17.79
CA ARG A 28 3.77 6.76 17.48
C ARG A 28 2.97 6.93 16.20
N LEU A 29 3.40 6.27 15.13
CA LEU A 29 2.80 6.37 13.80
C LEU A 29 2.16 5.05 13.39
N HIS A 30 1.14 5.15 12.55
CA HIS A 30 0.39 4.00 12.06
C HIS A 30 0.53 3.82 10.55
N ALA A 31 0.34 2.59 10.11
CA ALA A 31 0.20 2.27 8.70
C ALA A 31 -0.88 1.22 8.49
N LEU A 32 -1.56 1.26 7.35
CA LEU A 32 -2.48 0.23 6.91
C LEU A 32 -1.81 -0.56 5.78
N LEU A 33 -1.58 -1.84 6.02
CA LEU A 33 -1.08 -2.77 5.00
C LEU A 33 -2.21 -3.66 4.51
N TRP A 34 -2.41 -3.70 3.20
CA TRP A 34 -3.32 -4.62 2.54
C TRP A 34 -2.53 -5.60 1.70
N ALA A 35 -2.57 -6.88 2.04
CA ALA A 35 -1.93 -7.94 1.26
C ALA A 35 -2.97 -8.61 0.35
N ALA A 36 -3.00 -8.20 -0.91
CA ALA A 36 -3.94 -8.71 -1.91
C ALA A 36 -3.49 -10.05 -2.52
N GLY A 37 -2.18 -10.34 -2.49
CA GLY A 37 -1.58 -11.48 -3.17
C GLY A 37 -1.38 -11.24 -4.68
N PRO A 38 -0.86 -12.22 -5.42
CA PRO A 38 -0.58 -12.08 -6.85
C PRO A 38 -1.85 -11.96 -7.70
N GLY A 39 -1.71 -11.50 -8.95
CA GLY A 39 -2.79 -11.47 -9.95
C GLY A 39 -3.68 -10.22 -9.94
N TRP A 40 -3.38 -9.25 -9.07
CA TRP A 40 -4.09 -7.99 -9.02
C TRP A 40 -3.41 -6.91 -9.85
N ARG A 41 -4.18 -6.30 -10.75
CA ARG A 41 -3.80 -5.03 -11.39
C ARG A 41 -4.35 -3.88 -10.56
N MET A 42 -3.46 -3.00 -10.11
CA MET A 42 -3.79 -1.85 -9.27
C MET A 42 -3.40 -0.55 -9.95
N ILE A 43 -3.98 0.55 -9.46
CA ILE A 43 -3.59 1.92 -9.79
C ILE A 43 -3.20 2.64 -8.50
N SER A 44 -2.09 3.37 -8.52
CA SER A 44 -1.60 4.11 -7.34
C SER A 44 -0.93 5.42 -7.77
N SER A 45 -1.05 6.44 -6.92
CA SER A 45 -0.27 7.68 -7.03
C SER A 45 0.91 7.72 -6.05
N ALA A 46 1.17 6.62 -5.33
CA ALA A 46 2.27 6.57 -4.37
C ALA A 46 3.64 6.67 -5.05
N VAL A 47 4.60 7.27 -4.34
CA VAL A 47 6.00 7.38 -4.80
C VAL A 47 6.64 6.01 -5.02
N LEU A 48 6.26 5.01 -4.21
CA LEU A 48 6.64 3.62 -4.40
C LEU A 48 5.54 2.89 -5.18
N GLY A 49 5.88 2.40 -6.38
CA GLY A 49 4.98 1.56 -7.15
C GLY A 49 3.79 2.28 -7.78
N GLY A 50 3.84 3.62 -7.92
CA GLY A 50 2.85 4.43 -8.61
C GLY A 50 2.63 4.03 -10.08
N GLY A 51 1.55 4.55 -10.66
CA GLY A 51 1.05 4.17 -11.98
C GLY A 51 0.09 2.99 -11.94
N ILE A 52 -0.15 2.39 -13.11
CA ILE A 52 -0.98 1.19 -13.29
C ILE A 52 -0.06 -0.02 -13.48
N GLY A 53 -0.28 -1.09 -12.72
CA GLY A 53 0.52 -2.30 -12.85
C GLY A 53 0.10 -3.40 -11.88
N GLU A 54 0.80 -4.53 -11.95
CA GLU A 54 0.56 -5.64 -11.02
C GLU A 54 1.20 -5.37 -9.67
N ARG A 55 0.45 -5.59 -8.58
CA ARG A 55 0.93 -5.38 -7.20
C ARG A 55 0.38 -6.47 -6.29
N GLY A 56 1.21 -6.92 -5.34
CA GLY A 56 0.79 -7.89 -4.32
C GLY A 56 0.17 -7.24 -3.07
N TRP A 57 0.39 -5.95 -2.87
CA TRP A 57 0.04 -5.25 -1.65
C TRP A 57 -0.08 -3.73 -1.82
N VAL A 58 -0.72 -3.08 -0.84
CA VAL A 58 -0.82 -1.62 -0.71
C VAL A 58 -0.45 -1.23 0.72
N LEU A 59 0.44 -0.26 0.89
CA LEU A 59 0.80 0.31 2.20
C LEU A 59 0.45 1.79 2.22
N ASN A 60 -0.40 2.21 3.15
CA ASN A 60 -0.64 3.61 3.47
C ASN A 60 -0.04 3.90 4.84
N ALA A 61 1.04 4.68 4.89
CA ALA A 61 1.76 4.96 6.12
C ALA A 61 1.65 6.44 6.51
N GLN A 62 1.43 6.70 7.80
CA GLN A 62 1.69 8.02 8.36
C GLN A 62 3.19 8.29 8.38
N VAL A 63 3.54 9.57 8.31
CA VAL A 63 4.90 10.08 8.52
C VAL A 63 4.88 11.08 9.68
N ALA A 64 6.02 11.25 10.35
CA ALA A 64 6.16 12.20 11.44
C ALA A 64 5.91 13.65 10.97
N HIS A 65 5.59 14.53 11.90
CA HIS A 65 5.43 15.93 11.57
C HIS A 65 6.73 16.52 10.98
N GLY A 66 6.60 17.29 9.91
CA GLY A 66 7.74 17.93 9.27
C GLY A 66 8.65 16.97 8.51
N TYR A 67 8.17 15.80 8.09
CA TYR A 67 8.88 14.83 7.24
C TYR A 67 9.76 15.49 6.15
N ARG A 68 11.09 15.28 6.21
CA ARG A 68 12.08 15.89 5.30
C ARG A 68 12.93 14.90 4.51
N ARG A 69 12.63 13.60 4.59
CA ARG A 69 13.37 12.59 3.81
C ARG A 69 13.26 12.88 2.32
N THR A 70 14.39 12.77 1.63
CA THR A 70 14.49 12.94 0.18
C THR A 70 14.38 11.61 -0.58
N ASP A 71 14.21 10.50 0.14
CA ASP A 71 14.13 9.12 -0.36
C ASP A 71 12.82 8.41 0.08
N PRO A 72 11.63 9.01 -0.15
CA PRO A 72 10.37 8.49 0.39
C PRO A 72 9.97 7.11 -0.17
N ASP A 73 10.44 6.75 -1.37
CA ASP A 73 10.28 5.43 -1.97
C ASP A 73 11.07 4.36 -1.19
N ARG A 74 12.32 4.65 -0.85
CA ARG A 74 13.14 3.77 -0.01
C ARG A 74 12.55 3.62 1.38
N HIS A 75 12.10 4.73 1.97
CA HIS A 75 11.44 4.70 3.27
C HIS A 75 10.19 3.80 3.26
N LEU A 76 9.32 3.94 2.25
CA LEU A 76 8.14 3.08 2.13
C LEU A 76 8.52 1.60 1.91
N ALA A 77 9.59 1.33 1.16
CA ALA A 77 10.08 -0.03 0.96
C ALA A 77 10.59 -0.66 2.27
N GLU A 78 11.32 0.11 3.09
CA GLU A 78 11.76 -0.30 4.44
C GLU A 78 10.56 -0.63 5.35
N LEU A 79 9.54 0.23 5.34
CA LEU A 79 8.31 0.01 6.13
C LEU A 79 7.55 -1.23 5.68
N ALA A 80 7.42 -1.45 4.36
CA ALA A 80 6.77 -2.62 3.80
C ALA A 80 7.53 -3.91 4.16
N ALA A 81 8.86 -3.92 3.97
CA ALA A 81 9.72 -5.05 4.30
C ALA A 81 9.67 -5.38 5.79
N GLY A 82 9.72 -4.38 6.67
CA GLY A 82 9.58 -4.55 8.12
C GLY A 82 8.21 -5.11 8.54
N ALA A 83 7.20 -4.96 7.69
CA ALA A 83 5.88 -5.55 7.87
C ALA A 83 5.73 -6.94 7.21
N GLY A 84 6.76 -7.45 6.52
CA GLY A 84 6.72 -8.73 5.80
C GLY A 84 6.07 -8.66 4.42
N ALA A 85 5.88 -7.46 3.86
CA ALA A 85 5.50 -7.27 2.47
C ALA A 85 6.76 -7.19 1.60
N VAL A 86 6.88 -8.08 0.63
CA VAL A 86 7.97 -8.14 -0.36
C VAL A 86 7.46 -7.91 -1.76
#